data_AF-A0A940SL06-F1
#
_entry.id   AF-A0A940SL06-F1
#
_cell.length_a   1.000
_cell.length_b   1.000
_cell.length_c   1.000
_cell.angle_alpha   90.00
_cell.angle_beta   90.00
_cell.angle_gamma   90.00
#
_symmetry.space_group_name_H-M   'P 1'
#
loop_
_entity.id
_entity.type
_entity.pdbx_description
1 polymer ?
#
loop_
_entity_poly.entity_id
_entity_poly.type
_entity_poly.pdbx_seq_one_letter_code
_entity_poly.pdbx_strand_id
1 'polypeptide(L)'
;MRIRVNFINLFLFLTSILLIIFLCGCTFKTNIASKAERLEYSLNRFNEEMNILEKKQQLSKKDQELIVVEINNFHNTFEEFKKEDVPFFLKKIKKSTVNKLNKKEKILFQIKQKAEMDKATVNDIHLIQKEIKDNMNINIFKK
;
A
#
# COMPACT_ATOMS: atom_id res chain seq x y z
N MET A 1 -0.40 -50.41 -42.55
CA MET A 1 -0.43 -50.47 -41.07
C MET A 1 -0.88 -49.11 -40.54
N ARG A 2 -2.20 -48.90 -40.36
CA ARG A 2 -2.75 -47.61 -39.92
C ARG A 2 -2.76 -47.57 -38.40
N ILE A 3 -1.93 -46.71 -37.81
CA ILE A 3 -1.93 -46.43 -36.38
C ILE A 3 -3.25 -45.69 -36.07
N ARG A 4 -4.25 -46.41 -35.58
CA ARG A 4 -5.45 -45.82 -34.98
C ARG A 4 -5.04 -45.27 -33.62
N VAL A 5 -4.59 -44.02 -33.57
CA VAL A 5 -4.43 -43.31 -32.31
C VAL A 5 -5.84 -43.16 -31.72
N ASN A 6 -6.09 -43.86 -30.61
CA ASN A 6 -7.35 -43.82 -29.87
C ASN A 6 -7.60 -42.37 -29.42
N PHE A 7 -8.44 -41.65 -30.16
CA PHE A 7 -8.85 -40.27 -29.89
C PHE A 7 -9.36 -40.09 -28.45
N ILE A 8 -9.95 -41.14 -27.89
CA ILE A 8 -10.44 -41.22 -26.51
C ILE A 8 -9.30 -41.11 -25.50
N ASN A 9 -8.15 -41.75 -25.76
CA ASN A 9 -7.00 -41.72 -24.86
C ASN A 9 -6.29 -40.36 -24.90
N LEU A 10 -6.28 -39.69 -26.06
CA LEU A 10 -5.72 -38.33 -26.19
C LEU A 10 -6.59 -37.29 -25.47
N PHE A 11 -7.92 -37.44 -25.54
CA PHE A 11 -8.86 -36.57 -24.84
C PHE A 11 -8.77 -36.72 -23.32
N LEU A 12 -8.67 -37.97 -22.82
CA LEU A 12 -8.46 -38.27 -21.40
C LEU A 12 -7.12 -37.72 -20.85
N PHE A 13 -6.07 -37.70 -21.68
CA PHE A 13 -4.77 -37.13 -21.31
C PHE A 13 -4.80 -35.59 -21.27
N LEU A 14 -5.55 -34.95 -22.18
CA LEU A 14 -5.69 -33.49 -22.19
C LEU A 14 -6.50 -32.98 -20.98
N THR A 15 -7.56 -33.69 -20.60
CA THR A 15 -8.39 -33.30 -19.44
C THR A 15 -7.67 -33.46 -18.12
N SER A 16 -6.74 -34.40 -18.01
CA SER A 16 -5.96 -34.63 -16.78
C SER A 16 -4.84 -33.59 -16.60
N ILE A 17 -4.24 -33.08 -17.67
CA ILE A 17 -3.26 -31.98 -17.60
C ILE A 17 -3.94 -30.64 -17.22
N LEU A 18 -5.17 -30.39 -17.68
CA LEU A 18 -5.93 -29.19 -17.32
C LEU A 18 -6.30 -29.13 -15.82
N LEU A 19 -6.51 -30.29 -15.20
CA LEU A 19 -6.83 -30.43 -13.78
C LEU A 19 -5.63 -30.15 -12.86
N ILE A 20 -4.41 -30.45 -13.31
CA ILE A 20 -3.17 -30.18 -12.54
C ILE A 20 -2.92 -28.67 -12.42
N ILE A 21 -3.23 -27.88 -13.46
CA ILE A 21 -3.11 -26.42 -13.43
C ILE A 21 -4.11 -25.79 -12.44
N PHE A 22 -5.29 -26.39 -12.29
CA PHE A 22 -6.29 -25.95 -11.30
C PHE A 22 -5.94 -26.35 -9.85
N LEU A 23 -5.21 -27.45 -9.65
CA LEU A 23 -4.77 -27.91 -8.32
C LEU A 23 -3.46 -27.26 -7.82
N CYS A 24 -2.67 -26.65 -8.71
CA CYS A 24 -1.56 -25.78 -8.31
C CYS A 24 -2.01 -24.38 -7.84
N GLY A 25 -3.32 -24.13 -7.69
CA GLY A 25 -3.91 -22.85 -7.28
C GLY A 25 -3.68 -22.43 -5.82
N CYS A 26 -2.95 -23.21 -5.01
CA CYS A 26 -2.83 -22.97 -3.57
C CYS A 26 -1.38 -22.96 -3.10
N THR A 27 -0.61 -21.87 -3.34
CA THR A 27 0.44 -21.41 -2.37
C THR A 27 1.11 -20.08 -2.68
N PHE A 28 0.64 -19.26 -3.62
CA PHE A 28 1.01 -17.84 -3.59
C PHE A 28 0.16 -17.13 -2.52
N LYS A 29 0.48 -17.38 -1.25
CA LYS A 29 -0.01 -16.56 -0.13
C LYS A 29 0.74 -15.23 -0.21
N THR A 30 0.38 -14.41 -1.20
CA THR A 30 0.96 -13.09 -1.38
C THR A 30 0.65 -12.28 -0.13
N ASN A 31 1.68 -11.89 0.61
CA ASN A 31 1.52 -11.08 1.83
C ASN A 31 1.11 -9.64 1.48
N ILE A 32 0.96 -9.32 0.20
CA ILE A 32 0.52 -8.01 -0.29
C ILE A 32 -0.80 -7.54 0.31
N ALA A 33 -1.77 -8.43 0.51
CA ALA A 33 -3.03 -8.05 1.13
C ALA A 33 -2.79 -7.55 2.57
N SER A 34 -2.03 -8.30 3.37
CA SER A 34 -1.71 -7.92 4.75
C SER A 34 -0.82 -6.67 4.82
N LYS A 35 0.14 -6.50 3.90
CA LYS A 35 0.96 -5.28 3.80
C LYS A 35 0.14 -4.07 3.36
N ALA A 36 -0.83 -4.26 2.46
CA ALA A 36 -1.72 -3.20 2.03
C ALA A 36 -2.69 -2.78 3.14
N GLU A 37 -3.26 -3.74 3.87
CA GLU A 37 -4.10 -3.48 5.06
C GLU A 37 -3.31 -2.72 6.14
N ARG A 38 -2.05 -3.10 6.40
CA ARG A 38 -1.19 -2.37 7.34
C ARG A 38 -0.90 -0.95 6.87
N LEU A 39 -0.64 -0.77 5.59
CA LEU A 39 -0.42 0.56 5.00
C LEU A 39 -1.68 1.42 5.13
N GLU A 40 -2.85 0.87 4.80
CA GLU A 40 -4.14 1.55 4.95
C GLU A 40 -4.43 1.90 6.42
N TYR A 41 -4.20 0.98 7.35
CA TYR A 41 -4.34 1.24 8.77
C TYR A 41 -3.41 2.35 9.25
N SER A 42 -2.13 2.30 8.86
CA SER A 42 -1.15 3.34 9.21
C SER A 42 -1.54 4.69 8.62
N LEU A 43 -2.14 4.70 7.44
CA LEU A 43 -2.60 5.90 6.76
C LEU A 43 -3.81 6.53 7.46
N ASN A 44 -4.78 5.69 7.83
CA ASN A 44 -6.00 6.13 8.52
C ASN A 44 -5.64 6.70 9.89
N ARG A 45 -4.82 5.99 10.66
CA ARG A 45 -4.30 6.48 11.94
C ARG A 45 -3.53 7.80 11.77
N PHE A 46 -2.61 7.87 10.81
CA PHE A 46 -1.88 9.11 10.53
C PHE A 46 -2.84 10.28 10.23
N ASN A 47 -3.85 10.06 9.38
CA ASN A 47 -4.84 11.07 9.04
C ASN A 47 -5.70 11.48 10.25
N GLU A 48 -6.10 10.53 11.10
CA GLU A 48 -6.83 10.79 12.35
C GLU A 48 -6.04 11.70 13.29
N GLU A 49 -4.76 11.38 13.52
CA GLU A 49 -3.87 12.19 14.36
C GLU A 49 -3.68 13.59 13.77
N MET A 50 -3.46 13.72 12.45
CA MET A 50 -3.35 15.03 11.80
C MET A 50 -4.65 15.84 11.90
N ASN A 51 -5.83 15.20 11.83
CA ASN A 51 -7.12 15.88 12.04
C ASN A 51 -7.27 16.41 13.48
N ILE A 52 -6.68 15.75 14.48
CA ILE A 52 -6.67 16.23 15.86
C ILE A 52 -5.76 17.45 15.97
N LEU A 53 -4.58 17.41 15.35
CA LEU A 53 -3.61 18.52 15.36
C LEU A 53 -4.10 19.76 14.60
N GLU A 54 -4.85 19.56 13.51
CA GLU A 54 -5.45 20.64 12.71
C GLU A 54 -6.35 21.57 13.55
N LYS A 55 -7.02 21.03 14.57
CA LYS A 55 -7.94 21.79 15.43
C LYS A 55 -7.23 22.66 16.47
N LYS A 56 -5.91 22.56 16.58
CA LYS A 56 -5.13 23.30 17.57
C LYS A 56 -4.74 24.66 17.00
N GLN A 57 -4.69 25.68 17.86
CA GLN A 57 -4.18 27.01 17.49
C GLN A 57 -2.65 27.01 17.32
N GLN A 58 -1.96 26.19 18.11
CA GLN A 58 -0.51 26.04 18.11
C GLN A 58 -0.10 24.59 18.40
N LEU A 59 1.04 24.17 17.87
CA LEU A 59 1.58 22.84 18.09
C LEU A 59 2.54 22.85 19.29
N SER A 60 2.25 22.02 20.28
CA SER A 60 3.16 21.79 21.39
C SER A 60 4.33 20.90 20.97
N LYS A 61 5.41 20.85 21.77
CA LYS A 61 6.52 19.92 21.54
C LYS A 61 6.06 18.45 21.41
N LYS A 62 5.08 18.04 22.20
CA LYS A 62 4.49 16.70 22.11
C LYS A 62 3.77 16.47 20.77
N ASP A 63 3.19 17.53 20.19
CA ASP A 63 2.56 17.45 18.88
C ASP A 63 3.60 17.34 17.76
N GLN A 64 4.74 18.03 17.90
CA GLN A 64 5.88 17.90 16.99
C GLN A 64 6.42 16.46 17.00
N GLU A 65 6.62 15.89 18.19
CA GLU A 65 7.04 14.50 18.37
C GLU A 65 6.04 13.52 17.74
N LEU A 66 4.74 13.75 17.93
CA LEU A 66 3.69 12.92 17.32
C LEU A 66 3.76 12.96 15.79
N ILE A 67 3.95 14.14 15.18
CA ILE A 67 4.10 14.26 13.71
C ILE A 67 5.27 13.41 13.22
N VAL A 68 6.42 13.49 13.91
CA VAL A 68 7.61 12.71 13.54
C VAL A 68 7.34 11.21 13.65
N VAL A 69 6.71 10.77 14.75
CA VAL A 69 6.37 9.36 14.98
C VAL A 69 5.44 8.83 13.89
N GLU A 70 4.35 9.54 13.60
CA GLU A 70 3.37 9.04 12.63
C GLU A 70 3.89 9.07 11.19
N ILE A 71 4.71 10.08 10.81
CA ILE A 71 5.38 10.08 9.50
C ILE A 71 6.36 8.89 9.38
N ASN A 72 7.10 8.58 10.43
CA ASN A 72 7.99 7.41 10.44
C ASN A 72 7.22 6.09 10.34
N ASN A 73 6.10 5.96 11.07
CA ASN A 73 5.24 4.78 11.00
C ASN A 73 4.68 4.58 9.59
N PHE A 74 4.16 5.64 8.98
CA PHE A 74 3.69 5.62 7.60
C PHE A 74 4.82 5.25 6.62
N HIS A 75 6.00 5.86 6.74
CA HIS A 75 7.15 5.54 5.90
C HIS A 75 7.55 4.06 6.00
N ASN A 76 7.64 3.53 7.22
CA ASN A 76 8.02 2.14 7.46
C ASN A 76 7.02 1.15 6.83
N THR A 77 5.72 1.38 7.04
CA THR A 77 4.67 0.52 6.44
C THR A 77 4.64 0.64 4.91
N PHE A 78 4.92 1.82 4.38
CA PHE A 78 5.05 2.04 2.94
C PHE A 78 6.26 1.33 2.33
N GLU A 79 7.42 1.36 2.99
CA GLU A 79 8.61 0.61 2.58
C GLU A 79 8.38 -0.91 2.60
N GLU A 80 7.66 -1.42 3.60
CA GLU A 80 7.25 -2.83 3.63
C GLU A 80 6.36 -3.18 2.42
N PHE A 81 5.37 -2.34 2.10
CA PHE A 81 4.51 -2.53 0.92
C PHE A 81 5.31 -2.47 -0.40
N LYS A 82 6.31 -1.58 -0.50
CA LYS A 82 7.20 -1.47 -1.66
C LYS A 82 8.02 -2.74 -1.89
N LYS A 83 8.48 -3.40 -0.83
CA LYS A 83 9.33 -4.59 -0.92
C LYS A 83 8.56 -5.87 -1.24
N GLU A 84 7.26 -5.90 -0.98
CA GLU A 84 6.44 -7.11 -1.14
C GLU A 84 6.29 -7.57 -2.60
N ASP A 85 6.64 -8.79 -2.93
CA ASP A 85 6.45 -9.31 -4.29
C ASP A 85 4.97 -9.51 -4.62
N VAL A 86 4.60 -9.13 -5.85
CA VAL A 86 3.23 -9.25 -6.34
C VAL A 86 3.15 -10.01 -7.65
N PRO A 87 2.08 -10.80 -7.85
CA PRO A 87 1.79 -11.42 -9.14
C PRO A 87 1.78 -10.39 -10.27
N PHE A 88 2.08 -10.84 -11.48
CA PHE A 88 2.20 -9.97 -12.66
C PHE A 88 0.99 -9.05 -12.85
N PHE A 89 -0.23 -9.57 -12.66
CA PHE A 89 -1.48 -8.82 -12.81
C PHE A 89 -1.65 -7.67 -11.80
N LEU A 90 -0.98 -7.71 -10.63
CA LEU A 90 -1.00 -6.64 -9.64
C LEU A 90 0.18 -5.65 -9.76
N LYS A 91 1.20 -5.95 -10.56
CA LYS A 91 2.40 -5.10 -10.69
C LYS A 91 2.06 -3.66 -11.08
N LYS A 92 1.11 -3.46 -12.00
CA LYS A 92 0.70 -2.13 -12.47
C LYS A 92 -0.01 -1.33 -11.36
N ILE A 93 -0.88 -1.99 -10.59
CA ILE A 93 -1.59 -1.38 -9.46
C ILE A 93 -0.57 -0.98 -8.38
N LYS A 94 0.29 -1.91 -7.96
CA LYS A 94 1.37 -1.64 -7.00
C LYS A 94 2.25 -0.49 -7.47
N LYS A 95 2.72 -0.50 -8.72
CA LYS A 95 3.56 0.57 -9.29
C LYS A 95 2.86 1.93 -9.27
N SER A 96 1.57 1.98 -9.59
CA SER A 96 0.76 3.20 -9.53
C SER A 96 0.69 3.74 -8.10
N THR A 97 0.36 2.88 -7.13
CA THR A 97 0.30 3.24 -5.70
C THR A 97 1.64 3.74 -5.18
N VAL A 98 2.74 3.02 -5.46
CA VAL A 98 4.10 3.42 -5.06
C VAL A 98 4.49 4.77 -5.66
N ASN A 99 4.20 5.00 -6.94
CA ASN A 99 4.52 6.28 -7.59
C ASN A 99 3.73 7.44 -6.97
N LYS A 100 2.46 7.22 -6.60
CA LYS A 100 1.64 8.24 -5.94
C LYS A 100 2.16 8.56 -4.55
N LEU A 101 2.49 7.55 -3.74
CA LEU A 101 2.94 7.72 -2.37
C LEU A 101 4.38 8.29 -2.30
N ASN A 102 5.30 7.87 -3.18
CA ASN A 102 6.65 8.45 -3.27
C ASN A 102 6.63 9.96 -3.54
N LYS A 103 5.66 10.47 -4.31
CA LYS A 103 5.54 11.93 -4.54
C LYS A 103 5.22 12.68 -3.24
N LYS A 104 4.43 12.07 -2.36
CA LYS A 104 3.95 12.67 -1.11
C LYS A 104 5.01 12.58 -0.01
N GLU A 105 5.78 11.49 -0.01
CA GLU A 105 6.87 11.27 0.93
C GLU A 105 7.85 12.45 1.00
N LYS A 106 8.12 13.14 -0.11
CA LYS A 106 8.97 14.34 -0.12
C LYS A 106 8.42 15.47 0.76
N ILE A 107 7.11 15.72 0.67
CA ILE A 107 6.44 16.76 1.47
C ILE A 107 6.41 16.34 2.93
N LEU A 108 6.05 15.09 3.20
CA LEU A 108 6.05 14.54 4.56
C LEU A 108 7.45 14.61 5.18
N PHE A 109 8.51 14.33 4.42
CA PHE A 109 9.88 14.42 4.89
C PHE A 109 10.28 15.86 5.26
N GLN A 110 9.90 16.85 4.45
CA GLN A 110 10.15 18.26 4.78
C GLN A 110 9.44 18.67 6.07
N ILE A 111 8.20 18.22 6.27
CA ILE A 111 7.42 18.57 7.47
C ILE A 111 7.96 17.84 8.69
N LYS A 112 8.39 16.58 8.54
CA LYS A 112 9.12 15.84 9.57
C LYS A 112 10.36 16.60 10.02
N GLN A 113 11.19 17.08 9.09
CA GLN A 113 12.38 17.87 9.43
C GLN A 113 12.03 19.14 10.21
N LYS A 114 10.96 19.84 9.81
CA LYS A 114 10.46 20.98 10.59
C LYS A 114 10.03 20.56 11.99
N ALA A 115 9.32 19.43 12.12
CA ALA A 115 8.85 18.94 13.40
C ALA A 115 9.99 18.51 14.33
N GLU A 116 11.04 17.86 13.80
CA GLU A 116 12.26 17.54 14.55
C GLU A 116 12.99 18.79 15.07
N MET A 117 12.76 19.95 14.45
CA MET A 117 13.31 21.24 14.86
C MET A 117 12.34 22.09 15.70
N ASP A 118 11.19 21.53 16.14
CA ASP A 118 10.11 22.26 16.82
C ASP A 118 9.54 23.45 16.00
N LYS A 119 9.58 23.34 14.67
CA LYS A 119 9.20 24.40 13.72
C LYS A 119 8.00 24.07 12.84
N ALA A 120 7.41 22.87 12.93
CA ALA A 120 6.21 22.61 12.16
C ALA A 120 5.06 23.46 12.68
N THR A 121 4.16 23.85 11.78
CA THR A 121 3.04 24.74 12.05
C THR A 121 1.72 24.04 11.70
N VAL A 122 0.60 24.60 12.15
CA VAL A 122 -0.74 24.12 11.76
C VAL A 122 -0.92 24.18 10.23
N ASN A 123 -0.29 25.13 9.55
CA ASN A 123 -0.27 25.18 8.07
C ASN A 123 0.43 23.97 7.45
N ASP A 124 1.47 23.44 8.09
CA ASP A 124 2.10 22.20 7.64
C ASP A 124 1.14 21.01 7.82
N ILE A 125 0.32 20.98 8.88
CA ILE A 125 -0.73 19.97 9.06
C ILE A 125 -1.80 20.04 7.95
N HIS A 126 -2.27 21.23 7.61
CA HIS A 126 -3.19 21.42 6.49
C HIS A 126 -2.58 20.94 5.16
N LEU A 127 -1.27 21.17 4.95
CA LEU A 127 -0.56 20.69 3.78
C LEU A 127 -0.52 19.15 3.75
N ILE A 128 -0.24 18.50 4.88
CA ILE A 128 -0.31 17.03 5.00
C ILE A 128 -1.69 16.51 4.61
N GLN A 129 -2.74 17.08 5.20
CA GLN A 129 -4.11 16.61 4.95
C GLN A 129 -4.55 16.84 3.51
N LYS A 130 -4.17 17.96 2.90
CA LYS A 130 -4.42 18.20 1.48
C LYS A 130 -3.77 17.13 0.63
N GLU A 131 -2.50 16.82 0.90
CA GLU A 131 -1.78 15.76 0.19
C GLU A 131 -2.42 14.39 0.39
N ILE A 132 -2.90 14.08 1.59
CA ILE A 132 -3.57 12.80 1.88
C ILE A 132 -4.94 12.73 1.18
N LYS A 133 -5.79 13.74 1.35
CA LYS A 133 -7.19 13.76 0.88
C LYS A 133 -7.31 13.83 -0.64
N ASP A 134 -6.50 14.64 -1.32
CA ASP A 134 -6.63 14.90 -2.76
C ASP A 134 -6.45 13.64 -3.63
N ASN A 135 -5.88 12.56 -3.09
CA ASN A 135 -5.50 11.40 -3.91
C ASN A 135 -5.69 10.03 -3.26
N MET A 136 -6.23 9.97 -2.04
CA MET A 136 -6.54 8.70 -1.35
C MET A 136 -7.99 8.26 -1.42
N ASN A 137 -8.72 8.80 -2.39
CA ASN A 137 -9.84 8.09 -3.03
C ASN A 137 -9.32 6.91 -3.88
N ILE A 138 -8.31 6.19 -3.39
CA ILE A 138 -7.87 4.96 -4.00
C ILE A 138 -8.77 3.90 -3.38
N ASN A 139 -9.87 3.59 -4.07
CA ASN A 139 -10.52 2.29 -3.93
C ASN A 139 -9.51 1.20 -4.37
N ILE A 140 -8.44 0.98 -3.60
CA ILE A 140 -7.43 -0.04 -3.93
C ILE A 140 -8.08 -1.43 -3.79
N PHE A 141 -9.11 -1.57 -2.94
CA PHE A 141 -9.69 -2.86 -2.59
C PHE A 141 -11.21 -2.84 -2.35
N LYS A 142 -11.98 -1.95 -2.99
CA LYS A 142 -13.44 -2.16 -3.01
C LYS A 142 -13.73 -3.36 -3.91
N LYS A 143 -14.21 -4.41 -3.23
CA LYS A 143 -14.66 -5.71 -3.72
C LYS A 143 -15.69 -5.59 -4.85
#